data_AF-A0A4D4JWL0-F1
#
_entry.id   AF-A0A4D4JWL0-F1
#
_cell.length_a   1.000
_cell.length_b   1.000
_cell.length_c   1.000
_cell.angle_alpha   90.00
_cell.angle_beta   90.00
_cell.angle_gamma   90.00
#
_symmetry.space_group_name_H-M   'P 1'
#
loop_
_entity.id
_entity.type
_entity.pdbx_description
1 polymer ?
#
loop_
_entity_poly.entity_id
_entity_poly.type
_entity_poly.pdbx_seq_one_letter_code
_entity_poly.pdbx_strand_id
1 'polypeptide(L)'
;MSTMAVTLPPAGRTRKVRHPSTALPAVSWAGRLTIERGFCRLRELSMSDPSDPMPDSLDQRLETIARHPFRAKFHLRGRDRATAELSGPSTMRWHAYDLIAKRLAPAEPYKDGKQTPYRGHPVFVAQHATATCCRTCLERWHQIPKGRELSRAERAYVVGVICRWIEREVAAGGR
;
A
#
# COMPACT_ATOMS: atom_id res chain seq x y z
N MET A 1 -63.95 54.87 24.05
CA MET A 1 -62.52 54.54 24.11
C MET A 1 -62.38 53.06 24.45
N SER A 2 -62.07 52.21 23.48
CA SER A 2 -61.62 50.83 23.73
C SER A 2 -60.89 50.33 22.50
N THR A 3 -59.58 50.28 22.65
CA THR A 3 -58.59 49.69 21.75
C THR A 3 -58.73 48.17 21.82
N MET A 4 -58.90 47.49 20.68
CA MET A 4 -58.72 46.03 20.60
C MET A 4 -57.55 45.76 19.67
N ALA A 5 -56.50 45.23 20.30
CA ALA A 5 -55.20 44.94 19.71
C ALA A 5 -55.26 43.69 18.83
N VAL A 6 -54.54 43.78 17.70
CA VAL A 6 -54.25 42.70 16.76
C VAL A 6 -53.41 41.63 17.45
N THR A 7 -53.83 40.36 17.37
CA THR A 7 -52.99 39.20 17.75
C THR A 7 -52.69 38.38 16.49
N LEU A 8 -51.43 38.38 16.07
CA LEU A 8 -50.88 37.51 15.02
C LEU A 8 -50.57 36.11 15.60
N PRO A 9 -50.73 35.02 14.82
CA PRO A 9 -50.37 33.67 15.25
C PRO A 9 -48.84 33.41 15.19
N PRO A 10 -48.30 32.52 16.05
CA PRO A 10 -46.86 32.23 16.11
C PRO A 10 -46.36 31.29 14.99
N ALA A 11 -45.10 31.49 14.63
CA ALA A 11 -44.37 30.77 13.58
C ALA A 11 -44.12 29.28 13.91
N GLY A 12 -44.33 28.42 12.90
CA GLY A 12 -44.15 26.97 12.98
C GLY A 12 -42.69 26.53 13.14
N ARG A 13 -42.46 25.61 14.08
CA ARG A 13 -41.17 24.98 14.38
C ARG A 13 -40.95 23.77 13.47
N THR A 14 -39.95 23.80 12.60
CA THR A 14 -39.58 22.66 11.74
C THR A 14 -38.96 21.52 12.56
N ARG A 15 -39.49 20.30 12.39
CA ARG A 15 -39.08 19.09 13.11
C ARG A 15 -37.83 18.51 12.43
N LYS A 16 -36.70 18.52 13.12
CA LYS A 16 -35.44 17.90 12.68
C LYS A 16 -35.63 16.38 12.62
N VAL A 17 -35.72 15.82 11.42
CA VAL A 17 -35.76 14.36 11.19
C VAL A 17 -34.40 13.79 11.59
N ARG A 18 -34.39 12.91 12.62
CA ARG A 18 -33.20 12.14 12.99
C ARG A 18 -33.21 10.85 12.18
N HIS A 19 -32.18 10.65 11.36
CA HIS A 19 -31.91 9.36 10.74
C HIS A 19 -31.28 8.40 11.78
N PRO A 20 -31.69 7.13 11.83
CA PRO A 20 -31.07 6.15 12.71
C PRO A 20 -29.66 5.79 12.20
N SER A 21 -28.68 5.93 13.09
CA SER A 21 -27.32 5.43 12.92
C SER A 21 -27.33 3.92 12.94
N THR A 22 -27.12 3.27 11.79
CA THR A 22 -26.92 1.82 11.71
C THR A 22 -25.44 1.54 11.96
N ALA A 23 -25.12 1.02 13.14
CA ALA A 23 -23.80 0.48 13.45
C ALA A 23 -23.56 -0.80 12.61
N LEU A 24 -22.42 -0.86 11.93
CA LEU A 24 -21.94 -2.05 11.23
C LEU A 24 -21.46 -3.09 12.27
N PRO A 25 -21.70 -4.40 12.07
CA PRO A 25 -21.21 -5.41 12.99
C PRO A 25 -19.68 -5.57 12.87
N ALA A 26 -19.03 -5.64 14.03
CA ALA A 26 -17.63 -6.03 14.16
C ALA A 26 -17.47 -7.49 13.73
N VAL A 27 -16.71 -7.72 12.65
CA VAL A 27 -16.27 -9.06 12.27
C VAL A 27 -15.17 -9.50 13.23
N SER A 28 -15.49 -10.44 14.12
CA SER A 28 -14.52 -11.09 15.00
C SER A 28 -13.70 -12.13 14.22
N TRP A 29 -12.41 -11.90 14.06
CA TRP A 29 -11.49 -12.84 13.41
C TRP A 29 -10.75 -13.64 14.48
N ALA A 30 -11.45 -14.56 15.14
CA ALA A 30 -10.86 -15.55 16.03
C ALA A 30 -10.96 -16.94 15.37
N GLY A 31 -10.16 -17.15 14.31
CA GLY A 31 -9.98 -18.44 13.65
C GLY A 31 -8.67 -19.08 14.09
N ARG A 32 -8.77 -20.00 15.05
CA ARG A 32 -7.70 -20.81 15.60
C ARG A 32 -7.33 -21.90 14.58
N LEU A 33 -6.13 -21.85 13.99
CA LEU A 33 -5.61 -22.91 13.12
C LEU A 33 -4.64 -23.78 13.91
N THR A 34 -5.05 -25.03 14.10
CA THR A 34 -4.26 -26.13 14.64
C THR A 34 -3.13 -26.47 13.66
N ILE A 35 -1.90 -26.49 14.18
CA ILE A 35 -0.69 -26.87 13.45
C ILE A 35 -0.58 -28.39 13.49
N GLU A 36 -0.82 -29.07 12.38
CA GLU A 36 -0.34 -30.43 12.18
C GLU A 36 1.03 -30.41 11.50
N ARG A 37 1.99 -31.05 12.17
CA ARG A 37 3.34 -31.33 11.67
C ARG A 37 3.26 -32.52 10.72
N GLY A 38 3.73 -32.35 9.49
CA GLY A 38 3.82 -33.42 8.49
C GLY A 38 4.98 -33.17 7.54
N PHE A 39 6.11 -33.78 7.86
CA PHE A 39 7.38 -33.79 7.12
C PHE A 39 7.27 -34.72 5.90
N CYS A 40 7.73 -34.31 4.71
CA CYS A 40 8.47 -35.22 3.82
C CYS A 40 9.18 -34.48 2.68
N ARG A 41 10.50 -34.57 2.73
CA ARG A 41 11.51 -34.18 1.75
C ARG A 41 11.27 -34.89 0.41
N LEU A 42 11.09 -34.14 -0.67
CA LEU A 42 11.29 -34.62 -2.04
C LEU A 42 12.04 -33.56 -2.86
N ARG A 43 13.24 -33.95 -3.29
CA ARG A 43 13.92 -33.55 -4.53
C ARG A 43 14.27 -32.07 -4.72
N GLU A 44 15.39 -31.74 -4.12
CA GLU A 44 16.26 -30.61 -4.49
C GLU A 44 16.95 -30.88 -5.83
N LEU A 45 16.19 -30.79 -6.94
CA LEU A 45 16.69 -30.57 -8.30
C LEU A 45 15.55 -29.92 -9.10
N SER A 46 15.33 -28.64 -8.88
CA SER A 46 14.59 -27.79 -9.81
C SER A 46 15.42 -26.54 -9.99
N MET A 47 16.16 -26.52 -11.09
CA MET A 47 16.76 -25.33 -11.66
C MET A 47 15.69 -24.24 -11.61
N SER A 48 15.94 -23.25 -10.76
CA SER A 48 15.04 -22.11 -10.59
C SER A 48 14.85 -21.46 -11.95
N ASP A 49 13.59 -21.26 -12.31
CA ASP A 49 13.19 -20.51 -13.50
C ASP A 49 13.93 -19.15 -13.49
N PRO A 50 14.72 -18.82 -14.55
CA PRO A 50 15.46 -17.55 -14.61
C PRO A 50 14.54 -16.31 -14.65
N SER A 51 13.22 -16.50 -14.66
CA SER A 51 12.22 -15.43 -14.61
C SER A 51 11.74 -15.06 -13.20
N ASP A 52 12.07 -15.83 -12.16
CA ASP A 52 11.76 -15.46 -10.77
C ASP A 52 12.91 -14.63 -10.16
N PRO A 53 12.67 -13.38 -9.72
CA PRO A 53 13.72 -12.54 -9.16
C PRO A 53 14.19 -13.11 -7.82
N MET A 54 15.36 -13.73 -7.82
CA MET A 54 16.06 -14.17 -6.60
C MET A 54 16.27 -12.99 -5.64
N PRO A 55 16.19 -13.22 -4.31
CA PRO A 55 16.26 -12.15 -3.30
C PRO A 55 17.56 -11.32 -3.40
N ASP A 56 18.68 -11.94 -3.73
CA ASP A 56 19.98 -11.26 -3.92
C ASP A 56 19.95 -10.24 -5.07
N SER A 57 19.16 -10.51 -6.12
CA SER A 57 18.94 -9.59 -7.24
C SER A 57 18.12 -8.36 -6.83
N LEU A 58 17.13 -8.53 -5.95
CA LEU A 58 16.34 -7.41 -5.43
C LEU A 58 17.18 -6.52 -4.53
N ASP A 59 18.02 -7.09 -3.67
CA ASP A 59 18.86 -6.30 -2.77
C ASP A 59 19.90 -5.47 -3.54
N GLN A 60 20.53 -6.04 -4.56
CA GLN A 60 21.44 -5.31 -5.43
C GLN A 60 20.75 -4.16 -6.18
N ARG A 61 19.51 -4.39 -6.65
CA ARG A 61 18.69 -3.35 -7.29
C ARG A 61 18.38 -2.21 -6.33
N LEU A 62 17.93 -2.55 -5.11
CA LEU A 62 17.60 -1.58 -4.07
C LEU A 62 18.82 -0.77 -3.66
N GLU A 63 19.99 -1.40 -3.54
CA GLU A 63 21.24 -0.71 -3.24
C GLU A 63 21.62 0.29 -4.34
N THR A 64 21.45 -0.10 -5.60
CA THR A 64 21.70 0.79 -6.75
C THR A 64 20.78 2.00 -6.73
N ILE A 65 19.49 1.80 -6.45
CA ILE A 65 18.50 2.89 -6.38
C ILE A 65 18.78 3.79 -5.18
N ALA A 66 19.16 3.23 -4.02
CA ALA A 66 19.42 3.97 -2.79
C ALA A 66 20.59 4.97 -2.91
N ARG A 67 21.55 4.73 -3.81
CA ARG A 67 22.64 5.69 -4.09
C ARG A 67 22.16 7.01 -4.68
N HIS A 68 20.96 7.05 -5.27
CA HIS A 68 20.42 8.29 -5.84
C HIS A 68 20.01 9.26 -4.72
N PRO A 69 20.49 10.53 -4.70
CA PRO A 69 20.30 11.46 -3.58
C PRO A 69 18.84 11.73 -3.19
N PHE A 70 17.92 11.70 -4.17
CA PHE A 70 16.49 11.83 -3.87
C PHE A 70 15.92 10.59 -3.18
N ARG A 71 16.36 9.39 -3.58
CA ARG A 71 15.84 8.10 -3.10
C ARG A 71 16.40 7.76 -1.71
N ALA A 72 17.65 8.13 -1.46
CA ALA A 72 18.34 7.97 -0.18
C ALA A 72 17.63 8.63 1.03
N LYS A 73 16.73 9.61 0.78
CA LYS A 73 16.07 10.39 1.84
C LYS A 73 14.88 9.67 2.47
N PHE A 74 14.37 8.63 1.82
CA PHE A 74 13.17 7.92 2.28
C PHE A 74 13.55 6.86 3.30
N HIS A 75 12.94 6.94 4.48
CA HIS A 75 13.09 5.95 5.55
C HIS A 75 11.76 5.76 6.29
N LEU A 76 11.52 4.55 6.80
CA LEU A 76 10.37 4.31 7.68
C LEU A 76 10.63 4.87 9.07
N ARG A 77 9.82 5.84 9.49
CA ARG A 77 9.93 6.52 10.79
C ARG A 77 8.57 6.62 11.48
N GLY A 78 8.59 6.66 12.81
CA GLY A 78 7.41 6.90 13.64
C GLY A 78 6.24 5.99 13.29
N ARG A 79 5.09 6.60 12.96
CA ARG A 79 3.84 5.87 12.67
C ARG A 79 3.97 4.90 11.49
N ASP A 80 4.63 5.30 10.40
CA ASP A 80 4.76 4.41 9.24
C ASP A 80 5.57 3.15 9.62
N ARG A 81 6.65 3.31 10.38
CA ARG A 81 7.42 2.15 10.87
C ARG A 81 6.57 1.24 11.78
N ALA A 82 5.90 1.82 12.76
CA ALA A 82 5.03 1.07 13.67
C ALA A 82 3.93 0.33 12.92
N THR A 83 3.33 0.94 11.89
CA THR A 83 2.33 0.28 11.04
C THR A 83 2.92 -0.91 10.30
N ALA A 84 4.14 -0.80 9.75
CA ALA A 84 4.80 -1.91 9.07
C ALA A 84 5.08 -3.09 10.02
N GLU A 85 5.59 -2.80 11.22
CA GLU A 85 5.88 -3.79 12.26
C GLU A 85 4.61 -4.49 12.77
N LEU A 86 3.56 -3.71 13.09
CA LEU A 86 2.29 -4.23 13.61
C LEU A 86 1.50 -5.06 12.59
N SER A 87 1.49 -4.63 11.33
CA SER A 87 0.69 -5.28 10.29
C SER A 87 1.32 -6.59 9.80
N GLY A 88 2.65 -6.67 9.87
CA GLY A 88 3.43 -7.81 9.39
C GLY A 88 3.56 -7.89 7.86
N PRO A 89 4.41 -8.80 7.37
CA PRO A 89 4.82 -8.88 5.97
C PRO A 89 3.68 -9.24 5.01
N SER A 90 2.80 -10.17 5.38
CA SER A 90 1.68 -10.61 4.54
C SER A 90 0.70 -9.48 4.24
N THR A 91 0.35 -8.69 5.27
CA THR A 91 -0.53 -7.54 5.13
C THR A 91 0.11 -6.45 4.27
N MET A 92 1.39 -6.16 4.49
CA MET A 92 2.14 -5.20 3.65
C MET A 92 2.20 -5.63 2.19
N ARG A 93 2.37 -6.93 1.92
CA ARG A 93 2.32 -7.49 0.57
C ARG A 93 0.96 -7.30 -0.08
N TRP A 94 -0.12 -7.51 0.65
CA TRP A 94 -1.48 -7.28 0.15
C TRP A 94 -1.72 -5.79 -0.16
N HIS A 95 -1.33 -4.88 0.73
CA HIS A 95 -1.44 -3.44 0.48
C HIS A 95 -0.65 -2.99 -0.76
N ALA A 96 0.57 -3.51 -0.92
CA ALA A 96 1.37 -3.24 -2.11
C ALA A 96 0.67 -3.79 -3.37
N TYR A 97 0.19 -5.03 -3.34
CA TYR A 97 -0.51 -5.63 -4.48
C TYR A 97 -1.75 -4.83 -4.90
N ASP A 98 -2.61 -4.47 -3.95
CA ASP A 98 -3.83 -3.71 -4.21
C ASP A 98 -3.53 -2.33 -4.81
N LEU A 99 -2.53 -1.65 -4.26
CA LEU A 99 -2.09 -0.35 -4.75
C LEU A 99 -1.56 -0.45 -6.19
N ILE A 100 -0.65 -1.40 -6.46
CA ILE A 100 -0.06 -1.58 -7.79
C ILE A 100 -1.15 -1.96 -8.81
N ALA A 101 -2.07 -2.85 -8.44
CA ALA A 101 -3.20 -3.24 -9.28
C ALA A 101 -4.04 -2.02 -9.71
N LYS A 102 -4.37 -1.14 -8.77
CA LYS A 102 -5.24 0.01 -9.02
C LYS A 102 -4.53 1.18 -9.70
N ARG A 103 -3.25 1.39 -9.40
CA ARG A 103 -2.54 2.65 -9.70
C ARG A 103 -1.46 2.53 -10.76
N LEU A 104 -0.94 1.34 -11.02
CA LEU A 104 0.14 1.15 -11.98
C LEU A 104 -0.13 0.06 -13.00
N ALA A 105 -0.95 -0.95 -12.70
CA ALA A 105 -1.21 -2.02 -13.66
C ALA A 105 -1.79 -1.54 -15.00
N PRO A 106 -2.77 -0.60 -15.07
CA PRO A 106 -3.33 -0.15 -16.35
C PRO A 106 -2.28 0.43 -17.30
N ALA A 107 -2.50 0.32 -18.62
CA ALA A 107 -1.60 0.88 -19.63
C ALA A 107 -1.41 2.39 -19.50
N GLU A 108 -2.50 3.09 -19.14
CA GLU A 108 -2.54 4.54 -18.90
C GLU A 108 -3.11 4.83 -17.50
N PRO A 109 -2.29 4.79 -16.44
CA PRO A 109 -2.80 4.99 -15.10
C PRO A 109 -3.25 6.44 -14.84
N TYR A 110 -4.36 6.59 -14.15
CA TYR A 110 -4.90 7.91 -13.80
C TYR A 110 -3.93 8.69 -12.91
N LYS A 111 -3.59 9.91 -13.34
CA LYS A 111 -2.60 10.80 -12.68
C LYS A 111 -1.20 10.17 -12.57
N ASP A 112 -0.80 9.32 -13.51
CA ASP A 112 0.56 8.80 -13.57
C ASP A 112 1.60 9.94 -13.66
N GLY A 113 2.72 9.78 -12.98
CA GLY A 113 3.78 10.79 -12.89
C GLY A 113 3.46 12.02 -12.04
N LYS A 114 2.22 12.19 -11.56
CA LYS A 114 1.91 13.22 -10.56
C LYS A 114 2.35 12.74 -9.18
N GLN A 115 2.83 13.66 -8.36
CA GLN A 115 3.33 13.35 -7.03
C GLN A 115 2.26 12.60 -6.20
N THR A 116 2.58 11.38 -5.77
CA THR A 116 1.79 10.61 -4.80
C THR A 116 2.23 10.97 -3.38
N PRO A 117 1.37 10.80 -2.35
CA PRO A 117 1.75 11.10 -0.97
C PRO A 117 3.05 10.41 -0.57
N TYR A 118 3.92 11.13 0.17
CA TYR A 118 5.20 10.58 0.62
C TYR A 118 5.11 9.81 1.94
N ARG A 119 4.01 9.93 2.69
CA ARG A 119 3.85 9.42 4.07
C ARG A 119 2.41 8.99 4.34
N GLY A 120 2.18 8.36 5.49
CA GLY A 120 0.86 7.94 5.96
C GLY A 120 0.53 6.48 5.65
N HIS A 121 1.42 5.80 4.94
CA HIS A 121 1.42 4.35 4.80
C HIS A 121 2.82 3.86 4.39
N PRO A 122 3.33 2.73 4.92
CA PRO A 122 4.66 2.20 4.60
C PRO A 122 4.90 2.01 3.09
N VAL A 123 3.89 1.51 2.39
CA VAL A 123 3.95 1.28 0.93
C VAL A 123 4.17 2.58 0.16
N PHE A 124 3.61 3.71 0.59
CA PHE A 124 3.84 4.99 -0.10
C PHE A 124 5.31 5.42 0.02
N VAL A 125 5.88 5.33 1.22
CA VAL A 125 7.31 5.63 1.45
C VAL A 125 8.17 4.71 0.60
N ALA A 126 7.87 3.42 0.61
CA ALA A 126 8.59 2.40 -0.15
C ALA A 126 8.54 2.68 -1.66
N GLN A 127 7.39 3.03 -2.23
CA GLN A 127 7.30 3.33 -3.66
C GLN A 127 8.25 4.44 -4.11
N HIS A 128 8.42 5.47 -3.28
CA HIS A 128 9.34 6.55 -3.57
C HIS A 128 10.79 6.18 -3.33
N ALA A 129 11.08 5.41 -2.29
CA ALA A 129 12.42 4.90 -2.03
C ALA A 129 12.91 3.99 -3.16
N THR A 130 12.04 3.11 -3.65
CA THR A 130 12.38 2.09 -4.65
C THR A 130 12.07 2.48 -6.08
N ALA A 131 11.70 3.73 -6.36
CA ALA A 131 11.35 4.19 -7.71
C ALA A 131 10.22 3.38 -8.41
N THR A 132 9.20 2.98 -7.64
CA THR A 132 7.99 2.29 -8.14
C THR A 132 6.72 3.14 -7.99
N CYS A 133 6.86 4.46 -7.94
CA CYS A 133 5.74 5.39 -7.72
C CYS A 133 4.98 5.83 -8.98
N CYS A 134 5.57 5.67 -10.18
CA CYS A 134 4.95 5.98 -11.46
C CYS A 134 5.57 5.15 -12.60
N ARG A 135 4.92 5.13 -13.78
CA ARG A 135 5.44 4.38 -14.94
C ARG A 135 6.78 4.89 -15.44
N THR A 136 7.02 6.20 -15.42
CA THR A 136 8.32 6.78 -15.77
C THR A 136 9.44 6.31 -14.83
N CYS A 137 9.14 6.10 -13.54
CA CYS A 137 10.13 5.54 -12.62
C CYS A 137 10.38 4.05 -12.90
N LEU A 138 9.33 3.27 -13.16
CA LEU A 138 9.46 1.86 -13.56
C LEU A 138 10.30 1.69 -14.83
N GLU A 139 10.07 2.53 -15.84
CA GLU A 139 10.83 2.51 -17.09
C GLU A 139 12.31 2.80 -16.85
N ARG A 140 12.63 3.87 -16.11
CA ARG A 140 14.02 4.31 -15.90
C ARG A 140 14.81 3.38 -14.99
N TRP A 141 14.21 2.88 -13.92
CA TRP A 141 14.94 2.18 -12.83
C TRP A 141 14.81 0.66 -12.91
N HIS A 142 13.71 0.16 -13.47
CA HIS A 142 13.38 -1.26 -13.53
C HIS A 142 13.26 -1.80 -14.96
N GLN A 143 13.45 -0.96 -15.98
CA GLN A 143 13.38 -1.34 -17.39
C GLN A 143 12.01 -1.92 -17.79
N ILE A 144 10.95 -1.51 -17.09
CA ILE A 144 9.56 -1.91 -17.40
C ILE A 144 8.92 -0.80 -18.24
N PRO A 145 8.61 -1.04 -19.53
CA PRO A 145 8.10 -0.01 -20.41
C PRO A 145 6.72 0.50 -19.97
N LYS A 146 6.47 1.78 -20.20
CA LYS A 146 5.14 2.40 -20.04
C LYS A 146 4.29 2.20 -21.28
N GLY A 147 3.02 2.61 -21.21
CA GLY A 147 2.09 2.56 -22.34
C GLY A 147 1.48 1.18 -22.63
N ARG A 148 1.77 0.17 -21.80
CA ARG A 148 1.10 -1.13 -21.80
C ARG A 148 0.76 -1.58 -20.39
N GLU A 149 -0.21 -2.47 -20.28
CA GLU A 149 -0.56 -3.07 -19.00
C GLU A 149 0.64 -3.81 -18.39
N LEU A 150 0.79 -3.73 -17.06
CA LEU A 150 1.79 -4.55 -16.37
C LEU A 150 1.37 -6.02 -16.43
N SER A 151 2.31 -6.88 -16.80
CA SER A 151 2.11 -8.32 -16.73
C SER A 151 1.97 -8.78 -15.27
N ARG A 152 1.43 -9.98 -15.07
CA ARG A 152 1.36 -10.59 -13.73
C ARG A 152 2.75 -10.69 -13.08
N ALA A 153 3.77 -11.06 -13.85
CA ALA A 153 5.15 -11.18 -13.39
C ALA A 153 5.72 -9.82 -12.99
N GLU A 154 5.49 -8.78 -13.78
CA GLU A 154 5.95 -7.41 -13.46
C GLU A 154 5.26 -6.86 -12.21
N ARG A 155 3.96 -7.12 -12.04
CA ARG A 155 3.24 -6.75 -10.81
C ARG A 155 3.81 -7.46 -9.60
N ALA A 156 4.08 -8.77 -9.72
CA ALA A 156 4.68 -9.56 -8.64
C ALA A 156 6.08 -9.06 -8.30
N TYR A 157 6.90 -8.75 -9.31
CA TYR A 157 8.22 -8.14 -9.15
C TYR A 157 8.15 -6.80 -8.40
N VAL A 158 7.28 -5.87 -8.85
CA VAL A 158 7.15 -4.55 -8.21
C VAL A 158 6.70 -4.67 -6.75
N VAL A 159 5.76 -5.57 -6.46
CA VAL A 159 5.35 -5.89 -5.08
C VAL A 159 6.52 -6.45 -4.28
N GLY A 160 7.32 -7.36 -4.86
CA GLY A 160 8.51 -7.93 -4.24
C GLY A 160 9.55 -6.86 -3.87
N VAL A 161 9.84 -5.93 -4.78
CA VAL A 161 10.75 -4.79 -4.55
C VAL A 161 10.28 -3.94 -3.36
N ILE A 162 8.99 -3.60 -3.33
CA ILE A 162 8.39 -2.79 -2.25
C ILE A 162 8.49 -3.52 -0.91
N CYS A 163 8.07 -4.78 -0.86
CA CYS A 163 8.10 -5.58 0.36
C CYS A 163 9.52 -5.76 0.88
N ARG A 164 10.47 -6.07 -0.02
CA ARG A 164 11.88 -6.26 0.35
C ARG A 164 12.49 -5.00 0.97
N TRP A 165 12.16 -3.82 0.42
CA TRP A 165 12.61 -2.57 1.01
C TRP A 165 12.00 -2.32 2.40
N ILE A 166 10.71 -2.59 2.59
CA ILE A 166 10.04 -2.46 3.90
C ILE A 166 10.68 -3.40 4.92
N GLU A 167 10.94 -4.66 4.56
CA GLU A 167 11.61 -5.64 5.41
C GLU A 167 13.00 -5.14 5.86
N ARG A 168 13.80 -4.60 4.93
CA ARG A 168 15.11 -4.02 5.24
C ARG A 168 15.01 -2.85 6.21
N GLU A 169 14.05 -1.96 6.02
CA GLU A 169 13.87 -0.80 6.90
C GLU A 169 13.39 -1.19 8.29
N VAL A 170 12.51 -2.19 8.40
CA VAL A 170 12.09 -2.75 9.69
C VAL A 170 13.28 -3.45 10.37
N ALA A 171 14.05 -4.26 9.64
CA ALA A 171 15.22 -4.96 10.19
C ALA A 171 16.35 -3.99 10.61
N ALA A 172 16.56 -2.89 9.89
CA ALA A 172 17.66 -1.96 10.11
C ALA A 172 17.51 -1.04 11.34
N GLY A 173 16.51 -1.24 12.19
CA GLY A 173 16.40 -0.58 13.51
C GLY A 173 16.63 0.93 13.50
N GLY A 174 15.68 1.71 12.94
CA GLY A 174 15.55 3.17 13.07
C GLY A 174 16.84 4.00 13.00
N ARG A 175 17.29 4.33 11.78
CA ARG A 175 18.29 5.40 11.56
C ARG A 175 17.70 6.81 11.64
#